data_AF-A0A1B6FZ44-F1
#
_entry.id   AF-A0A1B6FZ44-F1
#
_cell.length_a   1.000
_cell.length_b   1.000
_cell.length_c   1.000
_cell.angle_alpha   90.00
_cell.angle_beta   90.00
_cell.angle_gamma   90.00
#
_symmetry.space_group_name_H-M   'P 1'
#
loop_
_entity.id
_entity.type
_entity.pdbx_description
1 polymer ?
#
loop_
_entity_poly.entity_id
_entity_poly.type
_entity_poly.pdbx_seq_one_letter_code
_entity_poly.pdbx_strand_id
1 'polypeptide(L)'
;NKNQANNWYTADLANMKNKILFLNDLCKFSENADLKHIFHNLKKTYKQAVGEAKLSYNASKIEGSINKCKVAWNLIKENCSRDTVKSHISISSDSFNNYFIDSVRKIKEGIGTSTMRTPKELVEEFVINPNTFEWKLVTHEEVLNAAKRLKPSDSCDIYYLSNSTLKLILPSMLQ
;
A
#
# COMPACT_ATOMS: atom_id res chain seq x y z
N ASN A 1 0.71 -23.99 28.88
CA ASN A 1 1.60 -24.58 27.84
C ASN A 1 1.98 -23.55 26.80
N LYS A 2 3.00 -22.73 27.08
CA LYS A 2 3.59 -21.76 26.14
C LYS A 2 5.06 -22.13 25.93
N ASN A 3 5.29 -23.15 25.12
CA ASN A 3 6.60 -23.46 24.53
C ASN A 3 6.33 -24.04 23.15
N GLN A 4 5.73 -23.23 22.29
CA GLN A 4 5.80 -23.50 20.86
C GLN A 4 7.21 -23.07 20.45
N ALA A 5 8.11 -24.04 20.29
CA ALA A 5 9.41 -23.80 19.70
C ALA A 5 9.17 -23.02 18.39
N ASN A 6 9.84 -21.88 18.23
CA ASN A 6 9.75 -21.12 16.98
C ASN A 6 10.33 -22.01 15.88
N ASN A 7 9.49 -22.70 15.11
CA ASN A 7 9.91 -23.70 14.12
C ASN A 7 10.79 -23.13 12.99
N TRP A 8 10.87 -21.80 12.85
CA TRP A 8 11.77 -21.10 11.93
C TRP A 8 13.14 -20.76 12.55
N TYR A 9 13.34 -20.95 13.86
CA TYR A 9 14.55 -20.55 14.58
C TYR A 9 15.60 -21.67 14.55
N THR A 10 16.69 -21.43 13.82
CA THR A 10 17.74 -22.44 13.58
C THR A 10 18.89 -22.34 14.58
N ALA A 11 19.71 -23.39 14.66
CA ALA A 11 20.94 -23.40 15.47
C ALA A 11 21.92 -22.29 15.04
N ASP A 12 21.98 -21.97 13.75
CA ASP A 12 22.84 -20.89 13.24
C ASP A 12 22.39 -19.51 13.75
N LEU A 13 21.08 -19.25 13.79
CA LEU A 13 20.55 -18.03 14.37
C LEU A 13 20.87 -17.94 15.87
N ALA A 14 20.83 -19.07 16.59
CA ALA A 14 21.25 -19.13 17.99
C ALA A 14 22.74 -18.80 18.15
N ASN A 15 23.60 -19.35 17.29
CA ASN A 15 25.03 -19.05 17.29
C ASN A 15 25.33 -17.58 16.99
N MET A 16 24.66 -17.00 16.00
CA MET A 16 24.78 -15.56 15.69
C MET A 16 24.33 -14.70 16.86
N LYS A 17 23.21 -15.03 17.50
CA LYS A 17 22.72 -14.33 18.69
C LYS A 17 23.73 -14.38 19.83
N ASN A 18 24.32 -15.55 20.11
CA ASN A 18 25.33 -15.70 21.15
C ASN A 18 26.58 -14.87 20.85
N LYS A 19 27.05 -14.85 19.59
CA LYS A 19 28.16 -13.98 19.16
C LYS A 19 27.84 -12.49 19.34
N ILE A 20 26.60 -12.07 19.05
CA ILE A 20 26.15 -10.69 19.28
C ILE A 20 26.16 -10.34 20.76
N LEU A 21 25.67 -11.23 21.63
CA LEU A 21 25.67 -11.00 23.08
C LEU A 21 27.10 -10.87 23.61
N PHE A 22 27.99 -11.77 23.19
CA PHE A 22 29.41 -11.71 23.55
C PHE A 22 30.07 -10.41 23.08
N LEU A 23 29.89 -10.02 21.81
CA LEU A 23 30.45 -8.77 21.29
C LEU A 23 29.84 -7.53 21.96
N ASN A 24 28.56 -7.57 22.32
CA ASN A 24 27.91 -6.49 23.05
C ASN A 24 28.57 -6.29 24.42
N ASP A 25 28.89 -7.37 25.11
CA ASP A 25 29.57 -7.30 26.40
C ASP A 25 31.00 -6.79 26.24
N LEU A 26 31.76 -7.27 25.24
CA LEU A 26 33.09 -6.72 24.94
C LEU A 26 33.06 -5.23 24.56
N CYS A 27 32.06 -4.77 23.79
CA CYS A 27 31.90 -3.37 23.42
C CYS A 27 31.61 -2.46 24.63
N LYS A 28 31.06 -2.98 25.75
CA LYS A 28 30.83 -2.18 26.97
C LYS A 28 32.13 -1.86 27.70
N PHE A 29 33.13 -2.73 27.59
CA PHE A 29 34.41 -2.60 28.29
C PHE A 29 35.55 -2.09 27.39
N SER A 30 35.26 -1.77 26.13
CA SER A 30 36.25 -1.37 25.14
C SER A 30 35.82 -0.12 24.36
N GLU A 31 36.72 0.85 24.22
CA GLU A 31 36.53 2.02 23.36
C GLU A 31 36.93 1.77 21.90
N ASN A 32 37.22 0.52 21.53
CA ASN A 32 37.66 0.16 20.18
C ASN A 32 36.53 0.37 19.15
N ALA A 33 36.76 1.26 18.18
CA ALA A 33 35.83 1.59 17.12
C ALA A 33 35.58 0.44 16.14
N ASP A 34 36.61 -0.36 15.84
CA ASP A 34 36.51 -1.52 14.93
C ASP A 34 35.63 -2.61 15.53
N LEU A 35 35.74 -2.83 16.84
CA LEU A 35 34.89 -3.78 17.56
C LEU A 35 33.41 -3.39 17.49
N LYS A 36 33.11 -2.09 17.66
CA LYS A 36 31.75 -1.57 17.48
C LYS A 36 31.29 -1.76 16.04
N HIS A 37 32.12 -1.53 15.04
CA HIS A 37 31.77 -1.75 13.64
C HIS A 37 31.41 -3.22 13.36
N ILE A 38 32.22 -4.16 13.84
CA ILE A 38 31.97 -5.60 13.73
C ILE A 38 30.64 -5.98 14.40
N PHE A 39 30.38 -5.46 15.60
CA PHE A 39 29.11 -5.68 16.30
C PHE A 39 27.90 -5.20 15.49
N HIS A 40 27.94 -3.99 14.95
CA HIS A 40 26.85 -3.44 14.14
C HIS A 40 26.62 -4.27 12.87
N ASN A 41 27.69 -4.68 12.20
CA ASN A 41 27.60 -5.52 11.00
C ASN A 41 27.01 -6.90 11.31
N LEU A 42 27.44 -7.55 12.40
CA LEU A 42 26.89 -8.83 12.82
C LEU A 42 25.41 -8.70 13.21
N LYS A 43 25.03 -7.62 13.90
CA LYS A 43 23.64 -7.34 14.26
C LYS A 43 22.76 -7.12 13.03
N LYS A 44 23.28 -6.43 12.00
CA LYS A 44 22.60 -6.25 10.71
C LYS A 44 22.40 -7.60 10.02
N THR A 45 23.47 -8.39 9.91
CA THR A 45 23.45 -9.73 9.29
C THR A 45 22.47 -10.66 9.99
N TYR A 46 22.46 -10.67 11.32
CA TYR A 46 21.51 -11.46 12.10
C TYR A 46 20.06 -11.05 11.84
N LYS A 47 19.75 -9.75 11.78
CA LYS A 47 18.39 -9.28 11.45
C LYS A 47 17.95 -9.77 10.08
N GLN A 48 18.83 -9.73 9.09
CA GLN A 48 18.57 -10.24 7.75
C GLN A 48 18.32 -11.75 7.77
N ALA A 49 19.22 -12.52 8.39
CA ALA A 49 19.09 -13.98 8.50
C ALA A 49 17.80 -14.41 9.22
N VAL A 50 17.36 -13.67 10.25
CA VAL A 50 16.06 -13.90 10.90
C VAL A 50 14.90 -13.68 9.93
N GLY A 51 14.96 -12.63 9.11
CA GLY A 51 13.96 -12.35 8.08
C GLY A 51 13.87 -13.47 7.03
N GLU A 52 15.02 -13.90 6.52
CA GLU A 52 15.15 -14.98 5.54
C GLU A 52 14.65 -16.32 6.10
N ALA A 53 15.01 -16.67 7.34
CA ALA A 53 14.56 -17.90 7.97
C ALA A 53 13.03 -17.95 8.14
N LYS A 54 12.42 -16.82 8.54
CA LYS A 54 10.95 -16.70 8.62
C LYS A 54 10.29 -16.83 7.25
N LEU A 55 10.84 -16.14 6.25
CA LEU A 55 10.33 -16.20 4.88
C LEU A 55 10.39 -17.64 4.33
N SER A 56 11.56 -18.27 4.44
CA SER A 56 11.80 -19.65 3.98
C SER A 56 10.89 -20.65 4.68
N TYR A 57 10.72 -20.53 6.00
CA TYR A 57 9.79 -21.38 6.77
C TYR A 57 8.35 -21.21 6.29
N ASN A 58 7.88 -19.98 6.12
CA ASN A 58 6.52 -19.72 5.66
C ASN A 58 6.30 -20.20 4.22
N ALA A 59 7.26 -19.99 3.33
CA ALA A 59 7.23 -20.48 1.96
C ALA A 59 7.13 -22.02 1.93
N SER A 60 7.99 -22.70 2.68
CA SER A 60 8.00 -24.16 2.80
C SER A 60 6.66 -24.69 3.36
N LYS A 61 6.09 -24.01 4.35
CA LYS A 61 4.78 -24.34 4.94
C LYS A 61 3.64 -24.21 3.93
N ILE A 62 3.67 -23.20 3.06
CA ILE A 62 2.66 -23.01 2.01
C ILE A 62 2.85 -24.06 0.90
N GLU A 63 4.06 -24.23 0.40
CA GLU A 63 4.39 -25.15 -0.70
C GLU A 63 4.06 -26.61 -0.35
N GLY A 64 4.39 -27.04 0.88
CA GLY A 64 4.11 -28.39 1.37
C GLY A 64 2.65 -28.66 1.72
N SER A 65 1.75 -27.67 1.57
CA SER A 65 0.35 -27.82 1.94
C SER A 65 -0.54 -28.22 0.77
N ILE A 66 -1.55 -29.06 1.05
CA ILE A 66 -2.55 -29.46 0.06
C ILE A 66 -3.41 -28.25 -0.36
N ASN A 67 -3.71 -27.34 0.57
CA ASN A 67 -4.49 -26.14 0.31
C ASN A 67 -3.66 -24.88 0.58
N LYS A 68 -2.89 -24.47 -0.42
CA LYS A 68 -1.96 -23.33 -0.37
C LYS A 68 -2.67 -22.03 -0.01
N CYS A 69 -3.82 -21.75 -0.60
CA CYS A 69 -4.59 -20.53 -0.36
C CYS A 69 -5.06 -20.43 1.10
N LYS A 70 -5.61 -21.51 1.67
CA LYS A 70 -6.06 -21.55 3.06
C LYS A 70 -4.90 -21.37 4.03
N VAL A 71 -3.76 -22.02 3.77
CA VAL A 71 -2.56 -21.89 4.62
C VAL A 71 -1.95 -20.50 4.53
N ALA A 72 -1.86 -19.92 3.34
CA ALA A 72 -1.41 -18.55 3.15
C ALA A 72 -2.33 -17.54 3.87
N TRP A 73 -3.65 -17.70 3.75
CA TRP A 73 -4.61 -16.84 4.44
C TRP A 73 -4.52 -16.94 5.96
N ASN A 74 -4.35 -18.16 6.49
CA ASN A 74 -4.15 -18.36 7.92
C ASN A 74 -2.85 -17.71 8.41
N LEU A 75 -1.75 -17.83 7.64
CA LEU A 75 -0.49 -17.14 7.95
C LEU A 75 -0.65 -15.62 8.01
N ILE A 76 -1.38 -15.04 7.04
CA ILE A 76 -1.69 -13.60 7.05
C ILE A 76 -2.50 -13.27 8.30
N LYS A 77 -3.55 -14.03 8.60
CA LYS A 77 -4.39 -13.80 9.78
C LYS A 77 -3.57 -13.85 11.08
N GLU A 78 -2.69 -14.83 11.24
CA GLU A 78 -1.81 -14.97 12.41
C GLU A 78 -0.86 -13.77 12.58
N ASN A 79 -0.34 -13.19 11.48
CA ASN A 79 0.60 -12.06 11.52
C ASN A 79 -0.07 -10.68 11.50
N CYS A 80 -1.29 -10.59 10.98
CA CYS A 80 -2.10 -9.37 10.93
C CYS A 80 -3.03 -9.21 12.13
N SER A 81 -3.19 -10.26 12.96
CA SER A 81 -3.81 -10.15 14.28
C SER A 81 -2.89 -9.41 15.24
N ARG A 82 -2.55 -8.15 14.93
CA ARG A 82 -2.45 -7.15 15.99
C ARG A 82 -3.80 -7.21 16.68
N ASP A 83 -3.81 -7.34 18.00
CA ASP A 83 -5.01 -7.19 18.79
C ASP A 83 -5.80 -6.03 18.19
N THR A 84 -6.89 -6.32 17.49
CA THR A 84 -7.92 -5.34 17.31
C THR A 84 -8.34 -5.07 18.72
N VAL A 85 -7.68 -4.09 19.36
CA VAL A 85 -8.27 -3.30 20.42
C VAL A 85 -9.62 -3.01 19.84
N LYS A 86 -10.65 -3.73 20.30
CA LYS A 86 -12.01 -3.45 19.95
C LYS A 86 -12.16 -2.03 20.46
N SER A 87 -11.95 -1.06 19.59
CA SER A 87 -12.18 0.33 19.91
C SER A 87 -13.61 0.31 20.38
N HIS A 88 -13.81 0.62 21.65
CA HIS A 88 -15.14 0.64 22.23
C HIS A 88 -15.84 1.84 21.61
N ILE A 89 -16.34 1.68 20.39
CA ILE A 89 -17.05 2.71 19.66
C ILE A 89 -18.36 2.86 20.42
N SER A 90 -18.51 4.00 21.11
CA SER A 90 -19.69 4.32 21.91
C SER A 90 -20.92 4.67 21.06
N ILE A 91 -20.75 4.74 19.74
CA ILE A 91 -21.81 5.09 18.80
C ILE A 91 -22.40 3.79 18.24
N SER A 92 -23.68 3.55 18.51
CA SER A 92 -24.40 2.44 17.89
C SER A 92 -24.65 2.71 16.40
N SER A 93 -24.79 1.65 15.62
CA SER A 93 -25.14 1.73 14.20
C SER A 93 -26.44 2.52 13.97
N ASP A 94 -27.43 2.33 14.85
CA ASP A 94 -28.70 3.07 14.80
C ASP A 94 -28.50 4.56 15.02
N SER A 95 -27.66 4.95 15.99
CA SER A 95 -27.39 6.36 16.28
C SER A 95 -26.69 7.06 15.11
N PHE A 96 -25.74 6.37 14.48
CA PHE A 96 -25.08 6.86 13.26
C PHE A 96 -26.05 7.00 12.09
N ASN A 97 -26.88 5.97 11.85
CA ASN A 97 -27.84 5.96 10.75
C ASN A 97 -28.89 7.07 10.93
N ASN A 98 -29.46 7.18 12.13
CA ASN A 98 -30.46 8.20 12.44
C ASN A 98 -29.87 9.60 12.29
N TYR A 99 -28.64 9.84 12.75
CA TYR A 99 -27.96 11.11 12.57
C TYR A 99 -27.82 11.49 11.08
N PHE A 100 -27.45 10.54 10.23
CA PHE A 100 -27.31 10.80 8.79
C PHE A 100 -28.66 11.17 8.15
N ILE A 101 -29.70 10.37 8.42
CA ILE A 101 -31.05 10.60 7.89
C ILE A 101 -31.61 11.94 8.39
N ASP A 102 -31.44 12.25 9.66
CA ASP A 102 -31.93 13.49 10.27
C ASP A 102 -31.17 14.72 9.75
N SER A 103 -29.87 14.58 9.47
CA SER A 103 -29.08 15.65 8.86
C SER A 103 -29.57 15.97 7.45
N VAL A 104 -29.86 14.95 6.63
CA VAL A 104 -30.44 15.14 5.29
C VAL A 104 -31.84 15.76 5.38
N ARG A 105 -32.66 15.33 6.34
CA ARG A 105 -34.00 15.89 6.55
C ARG A 105 -33.93 17.38 6.89
N LYS A 106 -33.04 17.77 7.82
CA LYS A 106 -32.81 19.18 8.19
C LYS A 106 -32.32 20.02 7.02
N ILE A 107 -31.43 19.49 6.17
CA ILE A 107 -30.99 20.18 4.96
C ILE A 107 -32.18 20.39 4.01
N LYS A 108 -32.98 19.34 3.80
CA LYS A 108 -34.16 19.41 2.93
C LYS A 108 -35.19 20.43 3.45
N GLU A 109 -35.41 20.49 4.75
CA GLU A 109 -36.32 21.45 5.39
C GLU A 109 -35.76 22.89 5.36
N GLY A 110 -34.43 23.05 5.44
CA GLY A 110 -33.75 24.35 5.36
C GLY A 110 -33.64 24.90 3.94
N ILE A 111 -33.70 24.04 2.91
CA ILE A 111 -33.94 24.46 1.54
C ILE A 111 -35.43 24.80 1.46
N GLY A 112 -35.77 26.07 1.77
CA GLY A 112 -37.13 26.56 1.62
C GLY A 112 -37.72 26.14 0.28
N THR A 113 -39.02 25.84 0.24
CA THR A 113 -39.71 25.46 -0.99
C THR A 113 -39.51 26.57 -2.01
N SER A 114 -38.56 26.36 -2.93
CA SER A 114 -38.34 27.26 -4.05
C SER A 114 -39.57 27.13 -4.95
N THR A 115 -40.52 28.03 -4.73
CA THR A 115 -41.39 28.49 -5.80
C THR A 115 -40.47 28.94 -6.93
N MET A 116 -40.49 28.22 -8.05
CA MET A 116 -40.90 28.82 -9.33
C MET A 116 -40.58 27.99 -10.57
N ARG A 117 -39.93 26.81 -10.53
CA ARG A 117 -39.83 25.99 -11.75
C ARG A 117 -39.95 24.49 -11.53
N THR A 118 -40.79 23.84 -12.32
CA THR A 118 -40.82 22.38 -12.40
C THR A 118 -39.60 21.86 -13.18
N PRO A 119 -39.10 20.63 -12.93
CA PRO A 119 -38.03 20.05 -13.73
C PRO A 119 -38.32 20.05 -15.23
N LYS A 120 -39.61 19.97 -15.61
CA LYS A 120 -40.07 20.04 -16.99
C LYS A 120 -39.82 21.44 -17.60
N GLU A 121 -40.14 22.50 -16.89
CA GLU A 121 -39.88 23.89 -17.32
C GLU A 121 -38.37 24.15 -17.51
N LEU A 122 -37.52 23.57 -16.66
CA LEU A 122 -36.06 23.69 -16.79
C LEU A 122 -35.50 22.97 -18.02
N VAL A 123 -36.13 21.87 -18.44
CA VAL A 123 -35.72 21.10 -19.62
C VAL A 123 -36.27 21.73 -20.90
N GLU A 124 -37.47 22.29 -20.86
CA GLU A 124 -38.08 23.00 -22.01
C GLU A 124 -37.38 24.33 -22.32
N GLU A 125 -36.88 25.04 -21.31
CA GLU A 125 -36.06 26.25 -21.49
C GLU A 125 -34.59 25.95 -21.84
N PHE A 126 -34.17 24.68 -21.79
CA PHE A 126 -32.79 24.30 -22.07
C PHE A 126 -32.54 24.35 -23.58
N VAL A 127 -31.97 25.46 -24.05
CA VAL A 127 -31.37 25.51 -25.37
C VAL A 127 -30.20 24.53 -25.38
N ILE A 128 -30.37 23.39 -26.07
CA ILE A 128 -29.27 22.48 -26.36
C ILE A 128 -28.27 23.29 -27.17
N ASN A 129 -27.24 23.81 -26.49
CA ASN A 129 -26.08 24.31 -27.18
C ASN A 129 -25.52 23.10 -27.92
N PRO A 130 -25.46 23.09 -29.26
CA PRO A 130 -24.89 21.97 -29.99
C PRO A 130 -23.38 22.04 -29.77
N ASN A 131 -22.93 21.65 -28.59
CA ASN A 131 -21.55 21.28 -28.35
C ASN A 131 -21.36 20.02 -29.17
N THR A 132 -21.00 20.22 -30.44
CA THR A 132 -20.72 19.15 -31.36
C THR A 132 -19.45 18.46 -30.86
N PHE A 133 -19.57 17.17 -30.60
CA PHE A 133 -18.40 16.33 -30.45
C PHE A 133 -17.87 16.06 -31.85
N GLU A 134 -16.72 16.63 -32.17
CA GLU A 134 -16.06 16.44 -33.45
C GLU A 134 -14.73 15.71 -33.25
N TRP A 135 -14.51 14.69 -34.08
CA TRP A 135 -13.21 14.04 -34.15
C TRP A 135 -12.21 14.99 -34.80
N LYS A 136 -11.12 15.29 -34.08
CA LYS A 136 -10.00 16.06 -34.61
C LYS A 136 -8.83 15.14 -34.87
N LEU A 137 -8.16 15.38 -35.99
CA LEU A 137 -6.89 14.73 -36.29
C LEU A 137 -5.86 15.15 -35.24
N VAL A 138 -5.18 14.17 -34.67
CA VAL A 138 -4.11 14.40 -33.67
C VAL A 138 -2.80 14.69 -34.41
N THR A 139 -2.20 15.82 -34.09
CA THR A 139 -0.92 16.26 -34.66
C THR A 139 0.28 15.74 -33.86
N HIS A 140 1.45 15.68 -34.50
CA HIS A 140 2.71 15.31 -33.84
C HIS A 140 3.01 16.19 -32.62
N GLU A 141 2.69 17.48 -32.69
CA GLU A 141 2.88 18.44 -31.61
C GLU A 141 1.99 18.15 -30.40
N GLU A 142 0.73 17.76 -30.62
CA GLU A 142 -0.19 17.37 -29.55
C GLU A 142 0.28 16.11 -28.82
N VAL A 143 0.80 15.11 -29.56
CA VAL A 143 1.39 13.91 -28.97
C VAL A 143 2.62 14.27 -28.13
N LEU A 144 3.51 15.13 -28.65
CA LEU A 144 4.67 15.63 -27.90
C LEU A 144 4.26 16.33 -26.61
N ASN A 145 3.28 17.22 -26.68
CA ASN A 145 2.80 17.98 -25.54
C ASN A 145 2.13 17.08 -24.49
N ALA A 146 1.35 16.08 -24.93
CA ALA A 146 0.75 15.10 -24.04
C ALA A 146 1.83 14.25 -23.32
N ALA A 147 2.82 13.75 -24.05
CA ALA A 147 3.90 12.95 -23.49
C ALA A 147 4.80 13.77 -22.53
N LYS A 148 5.07 15.05 -22.83
CA LYS A 148 5.82 15.95 -21.94
C LYS A 148 5.12 16.15 -20.59
N ARG A 149 3.78 16.21 -20.57
CA ARG A 149 2.97 16.39 -19.36
C ARG A 149 2.95 15.20 -18.41
N LEU A 150 3.34 14.00 -18.88
CA LEU A 150 3.44 12.83 -18.01
C LEU A 150 4.49 13.08 -16.91
N LYS A 151 4.19 12.69 -15.67
CA LYS A 151 5.19 12.77 -14.59
C LYS A 151 6.31 11.74 -14.86
N PRO A 152 7.59 12.10 -14.66
CA PRO A 152 8.66 11.12 -14.67
C PRO A 152 8.37 10.10 -13.56
N SER A 153 8.33 8.84 -13.93
CA SER A 153 8.01 7.73 -13.05
C SER A 153 8.72 6.50 -13.58
N ASP A 154 9.29 5.74 -12.65
CA ASP A 154 9.97 4.48 -12.93
C ASP A 154 9.01 3.28 -12.81
N SER A 155 7.72 3.54 -12.59
CA SER A 155 6.69 2.51 -12.73
C SER A 155 6.59 2.09 -14.18
N CYS A 156 6.78 0.81 -14.44
CA CYS A 156 6.68 0.25 -15.78
C CYS A 156 5.28 -0.30 -16.07
N ASP A 157 4.91 -0.32 -17.35
CA ASP A 157 3.77 -1.07 -17.86
C ASP A 157 4.12 -2.56 -18.05
N ILE A 158 3.20 -3.31 -18.67
CA ILE A 158 3.37 -4.74 -18.98
C ILE A 158 4.48 -5.03 -20.00
N TYR A 159 4.96 -4.00 -20.72
CA TYR A 159 6.06 -4.08 -21.68
C TYR A 159 7.37 -3.57 -21.09
N TYR A 160 7.42 -3.35 -19.77
CA TYR A 160 8.56 -2.80 -19.06
C TYR A 160 8.94 -1.38 -19.49
N LEU A 161 8.00 -0.63 -20.08
CA LEU A 161 8.20 0.76 -20.48
C LEU A 161 7.75 1.70 -19.35
N SER A 162 8.65 2.58 -18.91
CA SER A 162 8.35 3.62 -17.94
C SER A 162 8.13 4.97 -18.61
N ASN A 163 7.46 5.91 -17.92
CA ASN A 163 7.32 7.29 -18.42
C ASN A 163 8.69 7.95 -18.65
N SER A 164 9.67 7.63 -17.81
CA SER A 164 11.06 8.09 -17.97
C SER A 164 11.65 7.57 -19.29
N THR A 165 11.45 6.30 -19.60
CA THR A 165 11.93 5.66 -20.84
C THR A 165 11.20 6.19 -22.08
N LEU A 166 9.87 6.34 -22.00
CA LEU A 166 9.05 6.89 -23.07
C LEU A 166 9.52 8.29 -23.48
N LYS A 167 9.86 9.15 -22.51
CA LYS A 167 10.37 10.51 -22.79
C LYS A 167 11.73 10.52 -23.48
N LEU A 168 12.58 9.51 -23.27
CA LEU A 168 13.88 9.40 -23.92
C LEU A 168 13.76 8.99 -25.39
N ILE A 169 12.81 8.10 -25.71
CA ILE A 169 12.61 7.59 -27.08
C ILE A 169 11.70 8.49 -27.92
N LEU A 170 10.89 9.35 -27.27
CA LEU A 170 9.93 10.24 -27.93
C LEU A 170 10.52 11.06 -29.11
N PRO A 171 11.73 11.64 -29.02
CA PRO A 171 12.32 12.39 -30.14
C PRO A 171 12.62 11.52 -31.37
N SER A 172 12.84 10.21 -31.18
CA SER A 172 13.16 9.27 -32.27
C SER A 172 11.91 8.70 -32.94
N MET A 173 10.75 8.73 -32.27
CA MET A 173 9.48 8.20 -32.81
C MET A 173 8.75 9.18 -33.74
N LEU A 174 9.23 10.42 -33.83
CA LEU A 174 8.57 11.53 -34.53
C LEU A 174 9.44 12.13 -35.65
N GLN A 175 10.49 11.40 -36.07
CA GLN A 175 11.18 11.60 -37.34
C GLN A 175 10.43 10.88 -38.45
#